data_AF-A0A1M7CRZ6-F1
#
_entry.id   AF-A0A1M7CRZ6-F1
#
_cell.length_a   1.000
_cell.length_b   1.000
_cell.length_c   1.000
_cell.angle_alpha   90.00
_cell.angle_beta   90.00
_cell.angle_gamma   90.00
#
_symmetry.space_group_name_H-M   'P 1'
#
loop_
_entity.id
_entity.type
_entity.pdbx_description
1 polymer ?
#
loop_
_entity_poly.entity_id
_entity_poly.type
_entity_poly.pdbx_seq_one_letter_code
_entity_poly.pdbx_strand_id
1 'polypeptide(L)'
;MNPQHPEDDIDRAEWQAQELGLAHSRQAVDGRTDDPLVERYRYIADRLARPAPMGLPQSFVSDTSHLIATGQPALETATLRYEQRMRLGFLAMLGATAAGCCIVFGTRWIEAALPLLALAGQVPGWLVLVVACVGVSALLPHKT
;
A
#
# COMPACT_ATOMS: atom_id res chain seq x y z
N MET A 1 10.25 -3.56 23.21
CA MET A 1 8.86 -3.09 23.04
C MET A 1 8.61 -3.09 21.54
N ASN A 2 7.97 -4.12 21.01
CA ASN A 2 7.74 -4.30 19.57
C ASN A 2 6.45 -3.52 19.20
N PRO A 3 6.47 -2.56 18.26
CA PRO A 3 5.26 -1.89 17.84
C PRO A 3 4.39 -2.89 17.06
N GLN A 4 3.35 -3.42 17.71
CA GLN A 4 2.36 -4.24 17.03
C GLN A 4 1.64 -3.37 15.98
N HIS A 5 1.84 -3.71 14.71
CA HIS A 5 1.01 -3.20 13.63
C HIS A 5 -0.37 -3.84 13.80
N PRO A 6 -1.48 -3.08 13.87
CA PRO A 6 -2.82 -3.62 14.13
C PRO A 6 -3.35 -4.55 13.03
N GLU A 7 -2.61 -4.71 11.92
CA GLU A 7 -2.98 -5.53 10.77
C GLU A 7 -2.35 -6.94 10.77
N ASP A 8 -1.36 -7.21 11.64
CA ASP A 8 -0.59 -8.46 11.62
C ASP A 8 -1.16 -9.59 12.50
N ASP A 9 -2.31 -9.39 13.12
CA ASP A 9 -2.95 -10.39 13.99
C ASP A 9 -4.32 -10.82 13.44
N ILE A 10 -4.40 -11.03 12.12
CA ILE A 10 -5.52 -11.78 11.55
C ILE A 10 -5.31 -13.24 11.94
N ASP A 11 -5.97 -13.66 13.01
CA ASP A 11 -6.05 -15.07 13.38
C ASP A 11 -6.64 -15.84 12.19
N ARG A 12 -5.78 -16.62 11.52
CA ARG A 12 -6.14 -17.39 10.35
C ARG A 12 -7.30 -18.33 10.64
N ALA A 13 -7.37 -18.88 11.85
CA ALA A 13 -8.45 -19.76 12.26
C ALA A 13 -9.78 -18.99 12.35
N GLU A 14 -9.74 -17.78 12.89
CA GLU A 14 -10.91 -16.90 12.96
C GLU A 14 -11.38 -16.47 11.57
N TRP A 15 -10.46 -16.04 10.70
CA TRP A 15 -10.78 -15.67 9.33
C TRP A 15 -11.38 -16.84 8.54
N GLN A 16 -10.81 -18.03 8.67
CA GLN A 16 -11.33 -19.23 8.00
C GLN A 16 -12.72 -19.62 8.51
N ALA A 17 -12.97 -19.48 9.82
CA ALA A 17 -14.29 -19.73 10.40
C ALA A 17 -15.35 -18.73 9.90
N GLN A 18 -14.98 -17.47 9.66
CA GLN A 18 -15.84 -16.46 9.06
C GLN A 18 -16.23 -16.82 7.62
N GLU A 19 -15.24 -17.18 6.79
CA GLU A 19 -15.47 -17.57 5.39
C GLU A 19 -16.36 -18.83 5.29
N LEU A 20 -16.09 -19.85 6.12
CA LEU A 20 -16.89 -21.07 6.16
C LEU A 20 -18.32 -20.81 6.65
N GLY A 21 -18.49 -19.99 7.70
CA GLY A 21 -19.81 -19.62 8.21
C GLY A 21 -20.65 -18.87 7.17
N LEU A 22 -20.03 -17.97 6.40
CA LEU A 22 -20.67 -17.25 5.30
C LEU A 22 -21.04 -18.18 4.14
N ALA A 23 -20.15 -19.09 3.75
CA ALA A 23 -20.40 -20.06 2.69
C ALA A 23 -21.56 -21.00 3.05
N HIS A 24 -21.61 -21.50 4.29
CA HIS A 24 -22.68 -22.37 4.78
C HIS A 24 -24.04 -21.65 4.80
N SER A 25 -24.08 -20.38 5.22
CA SER A 25 -25.30 -19.54 5.17
C SER A 25 -25.84 -19.40 3.75
N ARG A 26 -24.96 -19.12 2.77
CA ARG A 26 -25.36 -18.96 1.35
C ARG A 26 -25.85 -20.24 0.69
N GLN A 27 -25.29 -21.38 1.08
CA GLN A 27 -25.61 -22.68 0.50
C GLN A 27 -26.83 -23.35 1.15
N ALA A 28 -27.45 -22.72 2.16
CA ALA A 28 -28.58 -23.28 2.93
C ALA A 28 -28.31 -24.73 3.37
N VAL A 29 -27.08 -25.00 3.82
CA VAL A 29 -26.72 -26.33 4.31
C VAL A 29 -27.47 -26.55 5.62
N ASP A 30 -28.56 -27.32 5.54
CA ASP A 30 -29.40 -27.73 6.67
C ASP A 30 -28.65 -28.77 7.52
N GLY A 31 -27.66 -28.30 8.27
CA GLY A 31 -26.87 -29.09 9.20
C GLY A 31 -26.16 -28.19 10.20
N ARG A 32 -26.07 -28.63 11.46
CA ARG A 32 -25.22 -27.96 12.46
C ARG A 32 -23.77 -28.32 12.16
N THR A 33 -22.88 -27.34 12.14
CA THR A 33 -21.45 -27.62 11.98
C THR A 33 -20.88 -28.04 13.35
N ASP A 34 -19.96 -29.01 13.38
CA ASP A 34 -19.31 -29.45 14.63
C ASP A 34 -18.41 -28.35 15.24
N ASP A 35 -17.99 -27.39 14.41
CA ASP A 35 -17.21 -26.22 14.83
C ASP A 35 -18.12 -25.09 15.37
N PRO A 36 -18.04 -24.77 16.68
CA PRO A 36 -18.85 -23.71 17.29
C PRO A 36 -18.51 -22.30 16.79
N LEU A 37 -17.29 -22.04 16.31
CA LEU A 37 -16.90 -20.74 15.74
C LEU A 37 -17.58 -20.54 14.38
N VAL A 38 -17.57 -21.56 13.52
CA VAL A 38 -18.27 -21.53 12.23
C VAL A 38 -19.78 -21.34 12.44
N GLU A 39 -20.36 -22.03 13.43
CA GLU A 39 -21.78 -21.89 13.76
C GLU A 39 -22.14 -20.48 14.26
N ARG A 40 -21.27 -19.86 15.07
CA ARG A 40 -21.42 -18.46 15.49
C ARG A 40 -21.40 -17.52 14.29
N TYR A 41 -20.46 -17.70 13.37
CA TYR A 41 -20.35 -16.85 12.19
C TYR A 41 -21.49 -17.08 11.20
N ARG A 42 -21.98 -18.31 11.05
CA ARG A 42 -23.19 -18.63 10.29
C ARG A 42 -24.40 -17.88 10.84
N TYR A 43 -24.62 -17.90 12.16
CA TYR A 43 -25.71 -17.15 12.78
C TYR A 43 -25.63 -15.65 12.50
N ILE A 44 -24.42 -15.08 12.57
CA ILE A 44 -24.20 -13.65 12.26
C ILE A 44 -24.52 -13.38 10.78
N ALA A 45 -24.02 -14.22 9.86
CA ALA A 45 -24.30 -14.09 8.42
C ALA A 45 -25.80 -14.15 8.12
N ASP A 46 -26.53 -15.10 8.72
CA ASP A 46 -27.99 -15.24 8.56
C ASP A 46 -28.75 -14.03 9.11
N ARG A 47 -28.25 -13.40 10.16
CA ARG A 47 -28.87 -12.18 10.73
C ARG A 47 -28.61 -10.96 9.85
N LEU A 48 -27.41 -10.84 9.29
CA LEU A 48 -27.04 -9.76 8.38
C LEU A 48 -27.71 -9.88 7.01
N ALA A 49 -27.96 -11.11 6.54
CA ALA A 49 -28.65 -11.37 5.29
C ALA A 49 -30.15 -11.03 5.34
N ARG A 50 -30.73 -10.90 6.54
CA ARG A 50 -32.13 -10.49 6.67
C ARG A 50 -32.29 -9.05 6.21
N PRO A 51 -33.33 -8.74 5.42
CA PRO A 51 -33.61 -7.38 5.04
C PRO A 51 -33.79 -6.53 6.30
N ALA A 52 -33.13 -5.37 6.33
CA ALA A 52 -33.24 -4.45 7.44
C ALA A 52 -34.73 -4.12 7.67
N PRO A 53 -35.20 -4.09 8.93
CA PRO A 53 -36.62 -3.87 9.23
C PRO A 53 -37.12 -2.47 8.80
N MET A 54 -36.20 -1.57 8.47
CA MET A 54 -36.50 -0.26 7.90
C MET A 54 -36.04 -0.25 6.43
N GLY A 55 -36.96 0.03 5.51
CA GLY A 55 -36.63 0.27 4.12
C GLY A 55 -35.60 1.40 4.03
N LEU A 56 -34.52 1.16 3.29
CA LEU A 56 -33.52 2.20 3.03
C LEU A 56 -34.21 3.38 2.31
N PRO A 57 -33.84 4.63 2.64
CA PRO A 57 -34.31 5.79 1.89
C PRO A 57 -34.07 5.59 0.39
N GLN A 58 -34.99 6.05 -0.45
CA GLN A 58 -34.81 5.95 -1.92
C GLN A 58 -33.54 6.65 -2.40
N SER A 59 -33.07 7.67 -1.67
CA SER A 59 -31.83 8.38 -1.96
C SER A 59 -30.57 7.64 -1.51
N PHE A 60 -30.65 6.54 -0.74
CA PHE A 60 -29.49 5.87 -0.14
C PHE A 60 -28.39 5.51 -1.16
N VAL A 61 -28.79 5.00 -2.32
CA VAL A 61 -27.86 4.65 -3.40
C VAL A 61 -27.21 5.91 -3.98
N SER A 62 -27.98 6.98 -4.16
CA SER A 62 -27.47 8.27 -4.65
C SER A 62 -26.53 8.91 -3.63
N ASP A 63 -26.90 8.91 -2.34
CA ASP A 63 -26.13 9.53 -1.27
C ASP A 63 -24.84 8.78 -1.01
N THR A 64 -24.88 7.44 -1.02
CA THR A 64 -23.71 6.58 -0.85
C THR A 64 -22.78 6.66 -2.07
N SER A 65 -23.33 6.62 -3.29
CA SER A 65 -22.52 6.77 -4.50
C SER A 65 -21.91 8.16 -4.59
N HIS A 66 -22.62 9.20 -4.17
CA HIS A 66 -22.08 10.56 -4.06
C HIS A 66 -20.99 10.64 -2.98
N LEU A 67 -21.15 10.02 -1.81
CA LEU A 67 -20.11 9.96 -0.77
C LEU A 67 -18.83 9.25 -1.23
N ILE A 68 -18.96 8.16 -1.99
CA ILE A 68 -17.84 7.43 -2.58
C ILE A 68 -17.20 8.24 -3.71
N ALA A 69 -18.01 8.80 -4.62
CA ALA A 69 -17.54 9.58 -5.76
C ALA A 69 -16.90 10.92 -5.36
N THR A 70 -17.42 11.55 -4.30
CA THR A 70 -16.82 12.75 -3.72
C THR A 70 -15.68 12.45 -2.75
N GLY A 71 -15.38 11.15 -2.53
CA GLY A 71 -14.25 10.67 -1.74
C GLY A 71 -14.11 11.45 -0.45
N GLN A 72 -15.00 11.26 0.52
CA GLN A 72 -14.85 11.96 1.80
C GLN A 72 -13.46 11.67 2.39
N PRO A 73 -12.57 12.67 2.45
CA PRO A 73 -11.12 12.45 2.47
C PRO A 73 -10.56 12.41 3.89
N ALA A 74 -11.38 12.33 4.93
CA ALA A 74 -10.92 12.58 6.30
C ALA A 74 -9.91 11.53 6.78
N LEU A 75 -10.08 10.26 6.37
CA LEU A 75 -9.12 9.18 6.64
C LEU A 75 -8.02 9.11 5.56
N GLU A 76 -8.39 9.36 4.30
CA GLU A 76 -7.46 9.26 3.14
C GLU A 76 -6.40 10.37 3.12
N THR A 77 -6.73 11.60 3.56
CA THR A 77 -5.74 12.68 3.63
C THR A 77 -4.69 12.48 4.72
N ALA A 78 -5.02 11.80 5.81
CA ALA A 78 -4.07 11.49 6.87
C ALA A 78 -3.07 10.42 6.42
N THR A 79 -3.55 9.36 5.76
CA THR A 79 -2.71 8.29 5.20
C THR A 79 -1.85 8.79 4.04
N LEU A 80 -2.38 9.60 3.12
CA LEU A 80 -1.61 10.20 2.03
C LEU A 80 -0.48 11.12 2.53
N ARG A 81 -0.73 11.92 3.58
CA ARG A 81 0.31 12.78 4.18
C ARG A 81 1.40 11.98 4.87
N TYR A 82 1.05 10.88 5.54
CA TYR A 82 2.01 9.99 6.17
C TYR A 82 2.88 9.29 5.11
N GLU A 83 2.25 8.74 4.08
CA GLU A 83 2.94 8.08 2.97
C GLU A 83 3.89 9.04 2.24
N GLN A 84 3.46 10.27 1.99
CA GLN A 84 4.31 11.28 1.36
C GLN A 84 5.51 11.65 2.23
N ARG A 85 5.35 11.79 3.55
CA ARG A 85 6.46 12.05 4.48
C ARG A 85 7.43 10.88 4.57
N MET A 86 6.92 9.65 4.58
CA MET A 86 7.74 8.44 4.61
C MET A 86 8.57 8.31 3.33
N ARG A 87 7.97 8.54 2.16
CA ARG A 87 8.68 8.58 0.87
C ARG A 87 9.77 9.65 0.85
N LEU A 88 9.46 10.88 1.30
CA LEU A 88 10.45 11.96 1.41
C LEU A 88 11.58 11.61 2.38
N GLY A 89 11.26 11.00 3.52
CA GLY A 89 12.24 10.52 4.49
C GLY A 89 13.19 9.48 3.91
N PHE A 90 12.66 8.49 3.18
CA PHE A 90 13.49 7.49 2.48
C PHE A 90 14.37 8.13 1.42
N LEU A 91 13.83 9.05 0.62
CA LEU A 91 14.59 9.73 -0.43
C LEU A 91 15.73 10.58 0.17
N ALA A 92 15.45 11.28 1.26
CA ALA A 92 16.44 12.06 1.99
C ALA A 92 17.53 11.16 2.60
N MET A 93 17.15 10.04 3.22
CA MET A 93 18.08 9.07 3.79
C MET A 93 18.96 8.43 2.71
N LEU A 94 18.37 8.03 1.59
CA LEU A 94 19.10 7.47 0.45
C LEU A 94 20.09 8.50 -0.11
N GLY A 95 19.64 9.73 -0.32
CA GLY A 95 20.49 10.84 -0.80
C GLY A 95 21.64 11.15 0.16
N ALA A 96 21.38 11.22 1.46
CA ALA A 96 22.40 11.46 2.47
C ALA A 96 23.43 10.31 2.53
N THR A 97 22.96 9.06 2.43
CA THR A 97 23.84 7.88 2.41
C THR A 97 24.70 7.87 1.16
N ALA A 98 24.12 8.15 -0.02
CA ALA A 98 24.85 8.25 -1.28
C ALA A 98 25.91 9.35 -1.23
N ALA A 99 25.55 10.55 -0.71
CA ALA A 99 26.49 11.65 -0.54
C ALA A 99 27.64 11.28 0.41
N GLY A 100 27.34 10.62 1.53
CA GLY A 100 28.34 10.10 2.46
C GLY A 100 29.30 9.12 1.79
N CYS A 101 28.78 8.16 1.02
CA CYS A 101 29.59 7.23 0.24
C CYS A 101 30.48 7.95 -0.77
N CYS A 102 29.97 8.96 -1.48
CA CYS A 102 30.77 9.78 -2.39
C CYS A 102 31.88 10.56 -1.68
N ILE A 103 31.63 11.10 -0.48
CA ILE A 103 32.65 11.82 0.29
C ILE A 103 33.76 10.87 0.76
N VAL A 104 33.40 9.69 1.26
CA VAL A 104 34.36 8.75 1.85
C VAL A 104 35.12 7.94 0.78
N PHE A 105 34.44 7.55 -0.29
CA PHE A 105 34.99 6.62 -1.29
C PHE A 105 35.09 7.22 -2.70
N GLY A 106 34.60 8.44 -2.93
CA GLY A 106 34.49 9.02 -4.27
C GLY A 106 35.83 9.17 -4.98
N THR A 107 36.88 9.63 -4.28
CA THR A 107 38.21 9.76 -4.89
C THR A 107 38.77 8.42 -5.34
N ARG A 108 38.63 7.38 -4.51
CA ARG A 108 39.03 6.00 -4.85
C ARG A 108 38.25 5.42 -6.03
N TRP A 109 36.95 5.69 -6.09
CA TRP A 109 36.10 5.29 -7.20
C TRP A 109 36.48 6.00 -8.50
N ILE A 110 36.71 7.31 -8.44
CA ILE A 110 37.11 8.12 -9.59
C ILE A 110 38.49 7.66 -10.09
N GLU A 111 39.46 7.46 -9.22
CA GLU A 111 40.80 6.98 -9.57
C GLU A 111 40.78 5.58 -10.19
N ALA A 112 39.90 4.69 -9.72
CA ALA A 112 39.73 3.35 -10.31
C ALA A 112 38.92 3.36 -11.62
N ALA A 113 37.97 4.29 -11.76
CA ALA A 113 37.09 4.40 -12.92
C ALA A 113 37.73 5.15 -14.09
N LEU A 114 38.57 6.18 -13.83
CA LEU A 114 39.26 6.95 -14.86
C LEU A 114 40.06 6.10 -15.85
N PRO A 115 40.91 5.13 -15.43
CA PRO A 115 41.66 4.31 -16.35
C PRO A 115 40.75 3.40 -17.18
N LEU A 116 39.63 2.91 -16.62
CA LEU A 116 38.63 2.11 -17.34
C LEU A 116 37.88 2.96 -18.38
N LEU A 117 37.56 4.22 -18.05
CA LEU A 117 36.92 5.16 -18.95
C LEU A 117 37.86 5.59 -20.08
N ALA A 118 39.14 5.81 -19.77
CA ALA A 118 40.19 6.14 -20.73
C ALA A 118 40.45 4.98 -21.70
N LEU A 119 40.40 3.73 -21.21
CA LEU A 119 40.52 2.53 -22.05
C LEU A 119 39.30 2.33 -22.97
N ALA A 120 38.11 2.77 -22.52
CA ALA A 120 36.87 2.70 -23.29
C ALA A 120 36.74 3.79 -24.37
N GLY A 121 37.56 4.85 -24.33
CA GLY A 121 37.64 5.91 -25.36
C GLY A 121 36.35 6.74 -25.57
N GLN A 122 35.25 6.38 -24.94
CA GLN A 122 33.96 7.06 -25.04
C GLN A 122 33.30 7.12 -23.67
N VAL A 123 32.69 8.28 -23.37
CA VAL A 123 31.72 8.37 -22.28
C VAL A 123 30.57 7.44 -22.66
N PRO A 124 30.32 6.36 -21.91
CA PRO A 124 29.33 5.38 -22.32
C PRO A 124 27.96 6.05 -22.32
N GLY A 125 27.24 5.95 -23.45
CA GLY A 125 26.03 6.74 -23.71
C GLY A 125 24.92 6.61 -22.65
N TRP A 126 24.94 5.56 -21.84
CA TRP A 126 24.06 5.41 -20.69
C TRP A 126 24.26 6.48 -19.62
N LEU A 127 25.47 7.02 -19.43
CA LEU A 127 25.72 8.11 -18.47
C LEU A 127 25.02 9.40 -18.91
N VAL A 128 25.06 9.71 -20.22
CA VAL A 128 24.34 10.84 -20.79
C VAL A 128 22.83 10.64 -20.63
N LEU A 129 22.35 9.42 -20.83
CA LEU A 129 20.95 9.07 -20.69
C LEU A 129 20.48 9.19 -19.23
N VAL A 130 21.31 8.80 -18.26
CA VAL A 130 21.04 9.00 -16.82
C VAL A 130 20.97 10.48 -16.47
N VAL A 131 21.94 11.29 -16.92
CA VAL A 131 21.94 12.75 -16.67
C VAL A 131 20.72 13.41 -17.31
N ALA A 132 20.36 13.00 -18.53
CA ALA A 132 19.16 13.49 -19.21
C ALA A 132 17.88 13.10 -18.47
N CYS A 133 17.74 11.84 -18.02
CA CYS A 133 16.57 11.38 -17.27
C CYS A 133 16.42 12.10 -15.93
N VAL A 134 17.51 12.33 -15.20
CA VAL A 134 17.49 13.08 -13.92
C VAL A 134 17.13 14.54 -14.17
N GLY A 135 17.72 15.17 -15.19
CA GLY A 135 17.39 16.54 -15.57
C GLY A 135 15.92 16.69 -15.95
N VAL A 136 15.40 15.84 -16.83
CA VAL A 136 13.98 15.87 -17.24
C VAL A 136 13.05 15.63 -16.05
N SER A 137 13.38 14.69 -15.15
CA SER A 137 12.57 14.41 -13.96
C SER A 137 12.55 15.58 -12.97
N ALA A 138 13.64 16.35 -12.87
CA ALA A 138 13.70 17.55 -12.03
C ALA A 138 12.99 18.76 -12.66
N LEU A 139 12.90 18.82 -14.00
CA LEU A 139 12.19 19.86 -14.75
C LEU A 139 10.68 19.61 -14.88
N LEU A 140 10.22 18.37 -14.67
CA LEU A 140 8.80 18.05 -14.63
C LEU A 140 8.18 18.68 -13.37
N PRO A 141 7.28 19.68 -13.51
CA PRO A 141 6.63 20.26 -12.35
C PRO A 141 5.83 19.16 -11.65
N HIS A 142 6.10 18.92 -10.37
CA HIS A 142 5.20 18.18 -9.50
C HIS A 142 3.86 18.93 -9.52
N LYS A 143 2.90 18.47 -10.33
CA LYS A 143 1.49 18.87 -10.18
C LYS A 143 1.02 18.31 -8.84
N THR A 144 1.16 19.12 -7.80
CA THR A 144 0.39 19.04 -6.56
C THR A 144 -1.04 19.47 -6.83
#